data_AF-M4Z466-F1
#
_entry.id   AF-M4Z466-F1
#
_cell.length_a   1.000
_cell.length_b   1.000
_cell.length_c   1.000
_cell.angle_alpha   90.00
_cell.angle_beta   90.00
_cell.angle_gamma   90.00
#
_symmetry.space_group_name_H-M   'P 1'
#
loop_
_entity.id
_entity.type
_entity.pdbx_description
1 polymer ?
#
loop_
_entity_poly.entity_id
_entity_poly.type
_entity_poly.pdbx_seq_one_letter_code
_entity_poly.pdbx_strand_id
1 'polypeptide(L)' 'MRVLTNVDVKIVPRLAVNGHPFTELLHTWTEDGLPRMALSRVNHATADTPGNRAYHIQVFKQRQARQEAHLGLSK' A
#
# COMPACT_ATOMS: atom_id res chain seq x y z
N MET A 1 -19.72 0.48 -4.39
CA MET A 1 -18.46 -0.19 -4.73
C MET A 1 -17.44 0.88 -5.09
N ARG A 2 -16.34 1.00 -4.35
CA ARG A 2 -15.26 1.93 -4.71
C ARG A 2 -14.39 1.27 -5.77
N VAL A 3 -14.16 1.95 -6.89
CA VAL A 3 -13.32 1.40 -7.96
C VAL A 3 -11.91 1.96 -7.79
N LEU A 4 -11.02 1.13 -7.26
CA LEU A 4 -9.59 1.43 -7.15
C LEU A 4 -8.91 1.18 -8.50
N THR A 5 -8.43 2.24 -9.14
CA THR A 5 -7.65 2.16 -10.39
C THR A 5 -6.26 2.73 -10.22
N ASN A 6 -5.34 2.47 -11.16
CA ASN A 6 -3.97 3.00 -11.18
C ASN A 6 -3.21 2.77 -9.85
N VAL A 7 -3.40 1.60 -9.24
CA VAL A 7 -2.78 1.27 -7.95
C VAL A 7 -1.29 0.99 -8.17
N ASP A 8 -0.44 1.73 -7.48
CA ASP A 8 1.01 1.57 -7.49
C ASP A 8 1.59 1.71 -6.07
N VAL A 9 2.83 1.24 -5.88
CA VAL A 9 3.57 1.37 -4.64
C VAL A 9 5.04 1.69 -4.91
N LYS A 10 5.54 2.73 -4.25
CA LYS A 10 6.97 3.02 -4.14
C LYS A 10 7.52 2.42 -2.84
N ILE A 11 8.52 1.56 -2.97
CA ILE A 11 9.21 0.90 -1.86
C ILE A 11 10.50 1.67 -1.56
N VAL A 12 10.63 2.22 -0.36
CA VAL A 12 11.79 3.03 0.04
C VAL A 12 12.40 2.44 1.31
N PRO A 13 13.48 1.65 1.18
CA PRO A 13 14.26 1.19 2.33
C PRO A 13 14.86 2.39 3.08
N ARG A 14 14.79 2.36 4.41
CA ARG A 14 15.27 3.40 5.31
C ARG A 14 15.98 2.79 6.51
N LEU A 15 16.76 3.62 7.20
CA LEU A 15 17.29 3.33 8.53
C LEU A 15 16.65 4.30 9.52
N ALA A 16 16.15 3.76 10.63
CA ALA A 16 15.68 4.59 11.74
C ALA A 16 16.89 5.25 12.44
N VAL A 17 16.62 6.24 13.28
CA VAL A 17 17.67 6.98 14.03
C VAL A 17 18.54 6.04 14.87
N ASN A 18 17.95 4.94 15.37
CA ASN A 18 18.63 3.90 16.14
C ASN A 18 19.34 2.83 15.28
N GLY A 19 19.45 3.03 13.97
CA GLY A 19 20.10 2.10 13.04
C GLY A 19 19.25 0.89 12.64
N HIS A 20 18.01 0.76 13.12
CA HIS A 20 17.13 -0.35 12.73
C HIS A 20 16.58 -0.14 11.32
N PRO A 21 16.66 -1.16 10.44
CA PRO A 21 16.11 -1.06 9.09
C PRO A 21 14.59 -1.11 9.10
N PHE A 22 13.97 -0.25 8.29
CA PHE A 22 12.54 -0.28 8.01
C PHE A 22 12.31 0.11 6.56
N THR A 23 11.10 -0.10 6.06
CA THR A 23 10.74 0.31 4.70
C THR A 23 9.48 1.14 4.71
N GLU A 24 9.53 2.28 4.02
CA GLU A 24 8.37 3.10 3.72
C GLU A 24 7.74 2.60 2.43
N LEU A 25 6.43 2.38 2.47
CA LEU A 25 5.62 1.97 1.32
C LEU A 25 4.63 3.10 1.02
N LEU A 26 4.91 3.87 -0.02
CA LEU A 26 4.03 4.91 -0.51
C LEU A 26 3.11 4.33 -1.57
N HIS A 27 1.86 4.09 -1.20
CA HIS A 27 0.83 3.64 -2.13
C HIS A 27 0.15 4.85 -2.76
N THR A 28 -0.12 4.76 -4.05
CA THR A 28 -0.91 5.74 -4.81
C THR A 28 -1.97 5.00 -5.59
N TRP A 29 -3.16 5.59 -5.69
CA TRP A 29 -4.26 5.04 -6.50
C TRP A 29 -5.22 6.14 -6.91
N THR A 30 -6.14 5.81 -7.81
CA THR A 30 -7.29 6.64 -8.15
C THR A 30 -8.54 6.00 -7.58
N GLU A 31 -9.33 6.77 -6.84
CA GLU A 31 -10.61 6.37 -6.23
C GLU A 31 -11.68 7.36 -6.69
N ASP A 32 -12.72 6.87 -7.38
CA ASP A 32 -13.81 7.70 -7.92
C ASP A 32 -13.30 8.88 -8.78
N GLY A 33 -12.23 8.64 -9.56
CA GLY A 33 -11.58 9.64 -10.41
C GLY A 33 -10.64 10.59 -9.68
N LEU A 34 -10.54 10.50 -8.35
CA LEU A 34 -9.67 11.35 -7.54
C LEU A 34 -8.36 10.63 -7.17
N PRO A 35 -7.20 11.29 -7.28
CA PRO A 35 -5.94 10.72 -6.82
C PRO A 35 -5.92 10.63 -5.30
N ARG A 36 -5.43 9.49 -4.80
CA ARG A 36 -5.28 9.16 -3.38
C ARG A 36 -3.88 8.64 -3.13
N MET A 37 -3.43 8.78 -1.88
CA MET A 37 -2.18 8.21 -1.43
C MET A 37 -2.23 7.79 0.03
N ALA A 38 -1.40 6.81 0.38
CA ALA A 38 -1.20 6.37 1.75
C ALA A 38 0.25 5.98 1.98
N LEU A 39 0.81 6.46 3.09
CA LEU A 39 2.12 6.03 3.56
C LEU A 39 1.94 4.95 4.62
N SER A 40 2.66 3.84 4.46
CA SER A 40 2.75 2.80 5.48
C SER A 40 4.20 2.42 5.72
N ARG A 41 4.46 1.76 6.86
CA ARG A 41 5.80 1.34 7.27
C ARG A 41 5.80 -0.13 7.61
N VAL A 42 6.87 -0.83 7.21
CA VAL A 42 7.17 -2.20 7.63
C VAL A 42 8.49 -2.22 8.38
N ASN A 43 8.54 -2.94 9.51
CA ASN A 43 9.68 -2.95 10.43
C ASN A 43 10.81 -3.89 9.99
N HIS A 44 11.11 -3.91 8.69
CA HIS A 44 12.23 -4.61 8.09
C HIS A 44 12.58 -3.96 6.75
N ALA A 45 13.81 -4.18 6.29
CA ALA A 45 14.22 -3.81 4.94
C ALA A 45 13.48 -4.68 3.91
N THR A 46 12.88 -4.05 2.90
CA THR A 46 12.25 -4.70 1.76
C THR A 46 12.86 -4.11 0.51
N ALA A 47 13.52 -4.93 -0.31
CA ALA A 47 14.11 -4.46 -1.56
C ALA A 47 13.03 -4.00 -2.54
N ASP A 48 13.33 -2.96 -3.32
CA ASP A 48 12.44 -2.48 -4.36
C ASP A 48 12.55 -3.36 -5.62
N THR A 49 11.73 -4.40 -5.69
CA THR A 49 11.69 -5.36 -6.81
C THR A 49 10.28 -5.45 -7.39
N PRO A 50 10.11 -5.83 -8.67
CA PRO A 50 8.79 -6.03 -9.26
C PRO A 50 7.91 -7.01 -8.47
N GLY A 51 8.50 -8.09 -7.94
CA GLY A 51 7.79 -9.08 -7.12
C GLY A 51 7.31 -8.50 -5.80
N ASN A 52 8.15 -7.74 -5.09
CA ASN A 52 7.75 -7.08 -3.84
C ASN A 52 6.68 -6.02 -4.07
N ARG A 53 6.77 -5.23 -5.14
CA ARG A 53 5.73 -4.26 -5.52
C ARG A 53 4.40 -4.95 -5.76
N ALA A 54 4.38 -6.00 -6.59
CA ALA A 54 3.17 -6.76 -6.88
C ALA A 54 2.53 -7.34 -5.61
N TYR A 55 3.35 -7.92 -4.73
CA TYR A 55 2.91 -8.42 -3.42
C TYR A 55 2.25 -7.32 -2.58
N HIS A 56 2.91 -6.15 -2.42
CA HIS A 56 2.37 -5.06 -1.62
C HIS A 56 1.09 -4.46 -2.22
N ILE A 57 1.00 -4.34 -3.55
CA ILE A 57 -0.23 -3.92 -4.24
C ILE A 57 -1.37 -4.92 -3.97
N GLN A 58 -1.10 -6.22 -4.04
CA GLN A 58 -2.10 -7.25 -3.76
C GLN A 58 -2.59 -7.17 -2.31
N VAL A 59 -1.68 -7.06 -1.35
CA VAL A 59 -2.01 -6.91 0.07
C VAL A 59 -2.81 -5.62 0.31
N PHE A 60 -2.47 -4.51 -0.34
CA PHE A 60 -3.21 -3.26 -0.26
C PHE A 60 -4.66 -3.44 -0.75
N LYS A 61 -4.86 -4.02 -1.93
CA LYS A 61 -6.20 -4.31 -2.48
C LYS A 61 -7.03 -5.20 -1.55
N GLN A 62 -6.42 -6.25 -0.98
CA GLN A 62 -7.10 -7.13 -0.01
C GLN A 62 -7.50 -6.39 1.28
N ARG A 63 -6.70 -5.42 1.74
CA ARG A 63 -7.04 -4.60 2.91
C ARG A 63 -8.21 -3.66 2.61
N GLN A 64 -8.21 -3.00 1.46
CA GLN A 64 -9.32 -2.14 1.03
C GLN A 64 -10.63 -2.94 0.91
N ALA A 65 -10.61 -4.10 0.26
CA ALA A 65 -11.78 -4.97 0.14
C ALA A 65 -12.34 -5.41 1.51
N ARG A 66 -11.47 -5.76 2.47
CA ARG A 66 -11.89 -6.09 3.84
C ARG A 66 -12.49 -4.90 4.58
N GLN A 67 -11.93 -3.71 4.40
CA GLN A 67 -12.45 -2.49 4.99
C GLN A 67 -13.85 -2.17 4.44
N GLU A 68 -14.06 -2.31 3.13
CA GLU A 68 -15.38 -2.15 2.50
C GLU A 68 -16.40 -3.15 3.02
N ALA A 69 -16.02 -4.42 3.13
CA ALA A 69 -16.87 -5.47 3.68
C ALA A 69 -17.26 -5.18 5.14
N HIS A 70 -16.30 -4.74 5.96
CA HIS A 70 -16.56 -4.38 7.36
C HIS A 70 -17.49 -3.17 7.50
N LEU A 71 -17.40 -2.19 6.60
CA LEU A 71 -18.24 -1.00 6.60
C LEU A 71 -19.63 -1.24 5.98
N GLY A 72 -19.95 -2.47 5.55
CA GLY A 72 -21.24 -2.78 4.90
C GLY A 72 -21.42 -2.08 3.54
N LEU A 73 -20.32 -1.62 2.93
CA LEU A 73 -20.31 -0.91 1.64
C LEU A 73 -20.27 -1.86 0.44
N SER A 74 -20.19 -3.17 0.70
CA SER A 74 -20.30 -4.22 -0.29
C SER A 74 -21.77 -4.65 -0.40
N LYS A 75 -22.51 -4.07 -1.35
CA LYS A 75 -23.80 -4.56 -1.83
C LYS A 75 -23.66 -4.97 -3.29
#